data_AF-K2MUB2-F1
#
_entry.id   AF-K2MUB2-F1
#
_cell.length_a   1.000
_cell.length_b   1.000
_cell.length_c   1.000
_cell.angle_alpha   90.00
_cell.angle_beta   90.00
_cell.angle_gamma   90.00
#
_symmetry.space_group_name_H-M   'P 1'
#
loop_
_entity.id
_entity.type
_entity.pdbx_description
1 polymer ?
#
loop_
_entity_poly.entity_id
_entity_poly.type
_entity_poly.pdbx_seq_one_letter_code
_entity_poly.pdbx_strand_id
1 'polypeptide(L)'
;MVYPEVAQAVGGGLSWLCYRNVTFSGGGMILTVLIGGMKGDVANVTFDGCTWRDGAVLLLLGNAHAAVGSLNIFLTGNTFDDALLSPEGEFPPHTNITISGNRFTVTRVISRSGLDMWSPSCVAMNGLVISNDSAMVLSGNVFQSVTASSSAIHAAGAALRVSWHSLFAVMDNTLHMDGGGATPIYLGGSSQSSSLDVLNNSAVVIRGNVVTRPVKYLMLFYWALRVESWSAVVFQGNDMHGSSNVFRSSYLTYVYYNSWLQLSGNLCRESPSDAFAYVYPRVNLRNSTVSVSDNQFLSSTGTPKVLWIFFGSSDLTNGAIVAACNTANDGEETEYSIPSVYNAAILNCSDPCTLATSCFPAYTTTASSDGCACTCAEGGHGDACLPVAVPEPSSTAGADSCVRDVRVDEEVNAGFGTSVVCYVGVTFAADVVVDVGLMSGSVRNVTLANCTFVRGASLY
;
A
#
# COMPACT_ATOMS: atom_id res chain seq x y z
N MET A 1 -32.89 18.94 -11.98
CA MET A 1 -32.07 19.31 -13.15
C MET A 1 -31.01 18.24 -13.30
N VAL A 2 -31.05 17.49 -14.40
CA VAL A 2 -29.95 16.60 -14.79
C VAL A 2 -28.88 17.53 -15.36
N TYR A 3 -27.79 17.73 -14.63
CA TYR A 3 -26.62 18.39 -15.20
C TYR A 3 -26.11 17.50 -16.34
N PRO A 4 -25.77 18.04 -17.52
CA PRO A 4 -25.16 17.24 -18.57
C PRO A 4 -23.88 16.59 -18.03
N GLU A 5 -23.65 15.31 -18.37
CA GLU A 5 -22.36 14.67 -18.11
C GLU A 5 -21.28 15.49 -18.83
N VAL A 6 -20.42 16.15 -18.07
CA VAL A 6 -19.22 16.79 -18.60
C VAL A 6 -18.10 15.76 -18.42
N ALA A 7 -18.11 14.76 -19.29
CA ALA A 7 -17.00 13.84 -19.43
C ALA A 7 -15.87 14.56 -20.20
N GLN A 8 -14.85 15.01 -19.48
CA GLN A 8 -13.68 15.63 -20.09
C GLN A 8 -12.58 14.58 -20.24
N ALA A 9 -12.16 14.31 -21.47
CA ALA A 9 -11.01 13.47 -21.75
C ALA A 9 -9.77 14.33 -22.03
N VAL A 10 -8.67 14.03 -21.34
CA VAL A 10 -7.38 14.73 -21.48
C VAL A 10 -6.23 13.74 -21.69
N GLY A 11 -5.05 14.25 -22.06
CA GLY A 11 -3.82 13.44 -22.24
C GLY A 11 -3.45 13.15 -23.70
N GLY A 12 -4.39 13.27 -24.65
CA GLY A 12 -4.14 13.03 -26.06
C GLY A 12 -3.01 13.89 -26.65
N GLY A 13 -1.93 13.24 -27.09
CA GLY A 13 -0.74 13.87 -27.67
C GLY A 13 0.16 14.58 -26.66
N LEU A 14 -0.13 14.50 -25.37
CA LEU A 14 0.61 15.21 -24.33
C LEU A 14 1.68 14.32 -23.70
N SER A 15 2.83 14.93 -23.39
CA SER A 15 3.86 14.37 -22.51
C SER A 15 3.73 14.87 -21.07
N TRP A 16 2.81 15.79 -20.79
CA TRP A 16 2.55 16.20 -19.42
C TRP A 16 1.12 16.74 -19.21
N LEU A 17 0.63 16.61 -17.98
CA LEU A 17 -0.63 17.15 -17.50
C LEU A 17 -0.41 17.65 -16.06
N CYS A 18 -0.84 18.86 -15.75
CA CYS A 18 -0.70 19.40 -14.39
C CYS A 18 -1.94 20.19 -13.98
N TYR A 19 -2.56 19.76 -12.88
CA TYR A 19 -3.61 20.48 -12.19
C TYR A 19 -3.14 20.79 -10.78
N ARG A 20 -3.20 22.08 -10.41
CA ARG A 20 -2.84 22.55 -9.07
C ARG A 20 -3.95 23.39 -8.48
N ASN A 21 -4.39 23.07 -7.26
CA ASN A 21 -5.41 23.81 -6.53
C ASN A 21 -6.73 24.00 -7.32
N VAL A 22 -7.11 23.01 -8.12
CA VAL A 22 -8.34 23.04 -8.93
C VAL A 22 -9.47 22.31 -8.20
N THR A 23 -10.70 22.82 -8.31
CA THR A 23 -11.90 22.16 -7.79
C THR A 23 -12.73 21.54 -8.91
N PHE A 24 -12.97 20.24 -8.82
CA PHE A 24 -13.89 19.47 -9.65
C PHE A 24 -15.12 19.10 -8.80
N SER A 25 -16.33 19.41 -9.27
CA SER A 25 -17.56 19.23 -8.48
C SER A 25 -18.73 18.78 -9.35
N GLY A 26 -19.51 17.84 -8.80
CA GLY A 26 -20.79 17.39 -9.34
C GLY A 26 -20.76 15.97 -9.91
N GLY A 27 -21.87 15.23 -9.75
CA GLY A 27 -21.96 13.81 -10.13
C GLY A 27 -21.84 13.51 -11.64
N GLY A 28 -21.95 14.53 -12.50
CA GLY A 28 -21.67 14.41 -13.93
C GLY A 28 -20.24 14.82 -14.32
N MET A 29 -19.41 15.24 -13.36
CA MET A 29 -18.03 15.67 -13.61
C MET A 29 -17.10 14.45 -13.56
N ILE A 30 -16.66 14.01 -14.73
CA ILE A 30 -15.69 12.93 -14.87
C ILE A 30 -14.51 13.47 -15.65
N LEU A 31 -13.34 13.56 -15.00
CA LEU A 31 -12.09 13.84 -15.69
C LEU A 31 -11.40 12.52 -16.00
N THR A 32 -11.34 12.18 -17.28
CA THR A 32 -10.66 10.98 -17.77
C THR A 32 -9.28 11.35 -18.31
N VAL A 33 -8.24 10.86 -17.66
CA VAL A 33 -6.88 10.88 -18.20
C VAL A 33 -6.72 9.67 -19.12
N LEU A 34 -6.72 9.92 -20.44
CA LEU A 34 -6.55 8.88 -21.46
C LEU A 34 -5.07 8.58 -21.68
N ILE A 35 -4.54 7.63 -20.92
CA ILE A 35 -3.11 7.28 -20.96
C ILE A 35 -2.71 6.73 -22.32
N GLY A 36 -3.59 5.96 -22.96
CA GLY A 36 -3.36 5.49 -24.34
C GLY A 36 -3.18 6.59 -25.38
N GLY A 37 -3.63 7.81 -25.09
CA GLY A 37 -3.44 8.97 -25.95
C GLY A 37 -2.14 9.74 -25.70
N MET A 38 -1.48 9.53 -24.57
CA MET A 38 -0.25 10.25 -24.21
C MET A 38 0.93 9.80 -25.09
N LYS A 39 1.94 10.68 -25.22
CA LYS A 39 3.12 10.44 -26.07
C LYS A 39 4.40 11.01 -25.44
N GLY A 40 5.54 10.49 -25.88
CA GLY A 40 6.87 11.00 -25.52
C GLY A 40 7.67 9.97 -24.73
N ASP A 41 8.98 10.19 -24.64
CA ASP A 41 9.89 9.27 -23.94
C ASP A 41 9.55 9.17 -22.44
N VAL A 42 9.13 10.28 -21.85
CA VAL A 42 8.65 10.37 -20.47
C VAL A 42 7.37 11.20 -20.46
N ALA A 43 6.32 10.69 -19.81
CA ALA A 43 5.06 11.37 -19.61
C ALA A 43 4.77 11.62 -18.12
N ASN A 44 4.34 12.83 -17.75
CA ASN A 44 4.09 13.19 -16.35
C ASN A 44 2.67 13.73 -16.14
N VAL A 45 1.89 13.11 -15.26
CA VAL A 45 0.56 13.55 -14.85
C VAL A 45 0.60 13.96 -13.39
N THR A 46 0.11 15.16 -13.07
CA THR A 46 0.15 15.68 -11.69
C THR A 46 -1.18 16.31 -11.31
N PHE A 47 -1.72 15.86 -10.17
CA PHE A 47 -2.82 16.47 -9.44
C PHE A 47 -2.31 16.81 -8.04
N ASP A 48 -2.15 18.11 -7.78
CA ASP A 48 -1.53 18.60 -6.55
C ASP A 48 -2.46 19.60 -5.87
N GLY A 49 -2.89 19.29 -4.65
CA GLY A 49 -3.83 20.13 -3.89
C GLY A 49 -5.21 20.30 -4.54
N CYS A 50 -5.62 19.43 -5.47
CA CYS A 50 -6.94 19.51 -6.08
C CYS A 50 -8.04 19.06 -5.12
N THR A 51 -9.25 19.58 -5.32
CA THR A 51 -10.46 19.17 -4.60
C THR A 51 -11.44 18.52 -5.55
N TRP A 52 -11.89 17.32 -5.22
CA TRP A 52 -12.91 16.55 -5.93
C TRP A 52 -14.10 16.39 -5.01
N ARG A 53 -15.30 16.80 -5.44
CA ARG A 53 -16.47 16.74 -4.58
C ARG A 53 -17.79 16.48 -5.26
N ASP A 54 -18.81 16.21 -4.46
CA ASP A 54 -20.22 16.16 -4.90
C ASP A 54 -20.50 15.11 -6.00
N GLY A 55 -19.79 14.00 -5.99
CA GLY A 55 -19.88 12.91 -6.96
C GLY A 55 -18.87 12.99 -8.10
N ALA A 56 -17.91 13.91 -8.07
CA ALA A 56 -16.88 14.01 -9.10
C ALA A 56 -15.99 12.76 -9.15
N VAL A 57 -15.51 12.42 -10.35
CA VAL A 57 -14.67 11.24 -10.59
C VAL A 57 -13.39 11.63 -11.33
N LEU A 58 -12.25 11.19 -10.80
CA LEU A 58 -10.97 11.15 -11.52
C LEU A 58 -10.74 9.73 -12.05
N LEU A 59 -10.82 9.55 -13.36
CA LEU A 59 -10.58 8.28 -14.03
C LEU A 59 -9.19 8.28 -14.69
N LEU A 60 -8.31 7.38 -14.24
CA LEU A 60 -7.03 7.10 -14.90
C LEU A 60 -7.21 5.85 -15.76
N LEU A 61 -7.31 6.04 -17.07
CA LEU A 61 -7.60 4.93 -17.99
C LEU A 61 -6.31 4.47 -18.68
N GLY A 62 -5.78 3.34 -18.20
CA GLY A 62 -4.59 2.68 -18.72
C GLY A 62 -4.78 2.09 -20.11
N ASN A 63 -3.71 2.08 -20.90
CA ASN A 63 -3.60 1.29 -22.11
C ASN A 63 -2.16 0.80 -22.28
N ALA A 64 -1.97 -0.52 -22.29
CA ALA A 64 -0.67 -1.18 -22.44
C ALA A 64 0.11 -0.76 -23.71
N HIS A 65 -0.62 -0.31 -24.75
CA HIS A 65 -0.07 0.07 -26.05
C HIS A 65 0.10 1.59 -26.20
N ALA A 66 0.08 2.33 -25.09
CA ALA A 66 0.36 3.77 -25.11
C ALA A 66 1.74 4.04 -25.71
N ALA A 67 1.87 5.10 -26.50
CA ALA A 67 3.13 5.47 -27.17
C ALA A 67 4.08 6.27 -26.25
N VAL A 68 4.04 5.98 -24.94
CA VAL A 68 4.91 6.59 -23.93
C VAL A 68 6.02 5.62 -23.55
N GLY A 69 7.24 6.12 -23.37
CA GLY A 69 8.36 5.29 -22.91
C GLY A 69 8.29 4.97 -21.42
N SER A 70 8.01 5.98 -20.60
CA SER A 70 7.75 5.85 -19.16
C SER A 70 6.68 6.84 -18.73
N LEU A 71 5.96 6.53 -17.65
CA LEU A 71 4.81 7.31 -17.18
C LEU A 71 4.87 7.53 -15.68
N ASN A 72 4.84 8.79 -15.24
CA ASN A 72 4.71 9.12 -13.82
C ASN A 72 3.37 9.80 -13.57
N ILE A 73 2.62 9.33 -12.58
CA ILE A 73 1.36 9.91 -12.15
C ILE A 73 1.47 10.24 -10.67
N PHE A 74 1.32 11.53 -10.33
CA PHE A 74 1.38 12.04 -8.97
C PHE A 74 0.02 12.59 -8.55
N LEU A 75 -0.54 12.04 -7.49
CA LEU A 75 -1.73 12.52 -6.82
C LEU A 75 -1.33 12.88 -5.39
N THR A 76 -0.99 14.14 -5.17
CA THR A 76 -0.43 14.65 -3.92
C THR A 76 -1.34 15.66 -3.25
N GLY A 77 -1.61 15.48 -1.95
CA GLY A 77 -2.31 16.49 -1.15
C GLY A 77 -3.74 16.83 -1.61
N ASN A 78 -4.39 15.96 -2.39
CA ASN A 78 -5.74 16.20 -2.89
C ASN A 78 -6.79 15.86 -1.83
N THR A 79 -7.96 16.50 -1.95
CA THR A 79 -9.15 16.18 -1.16
C THR A 79 -10.22 15.59 -2.05
N PHE A 80 -10.72 14.41 -1.70
CA PHE A 80 -11.87 13.75 -2.31
C PHE A 80 -13.00 13.69 -1.28
N ASP A 81 -14.09 14.41 -1.51
CA ASP A 81 -15.23 14.52 -0.59
C ASP A 81 -16.53 14.10 -1.30
N ASP A 82 -17.02 12.89 -1.00
CA ASP A 82 -17.99 12.18 -1.84
C ASP A 82 -17.55 12.16 -3.31
N ALA A 83 -16.29 11.81 -3.55
CA ALA A 83 -15.69 11.72 -4.87
C ALA A 83 -14.87 10.43 -5.01
N LEU A 84 -14.61 10.03 -6.26
CA LEU A 84 -13.99 8.75 -6.57
C LEU A 84 -12.69 8.93 -7.37
N LEU A 85 -11.64 8.26 -6.91
CA LEU A 85 -10.46 7.99 -7.74
C LEU A 85 -10.61 6.59 -8.37
N SER A 86 -10.52 6.51 -9.69
CA SER A 86 -10.71 5.27 -10.44
C SER A 86 -9.54 4.95 -11.39
N PRO A 87 -8.51 4.21 -10.95
CA PRO A 87 -7.47 3.67 -11.83
C PRO A 87 -7.93 2.37 -12.47
N GLU A 88 -7.93 2.31 -13.81
CA GLU A 88 -8.53 1.19 -14.55
C GLU A 88 -7.71 0.76 -15.75
N GLY A 89 -7.79 -0.53 -16.07
CA GLY A 89 -7.11 -1.13 -17.21
C GLY A 89 -5.62 -1.40 -16.99
N GLU A 90 -4.94 -1.73 -18.08
CA GLU A 90 -3.53 -2.06 -18.10
C GLU A 90 -2.69 -0.83 -18.41
N PHE A 91 -1.81 -0.46 -17.47
CA PHE A 91 -0.92 0.68 -17.65
C PHE A 91 0.30 0.29 -18.51
N PRO A 92 0.88 1.23 -19.27
CA PRO A 92 2.09 0.96 -20.05
C PRO A 92 3.26 0.56 -19.14
N PRO A 93 4.28 -0.13 -19.68
CA PRO A 93 5.51 -0.44 -18.95
C PRO A 93 6.16 0.80 -18.32
N HIS A 94 6.96 0.60 -17.27
CA HIS A 94 7.66 1.68 -16.57
C HIS A 94 6.73 2.80 -16.09
N THR A 95 5.57 2.42 -15.56
CA THR A 95 4.60 3.34 -14.96
C THR A 95 4.81 3.43 -13.46
N ASN A 96 4.93 4.64 -12.92
CA ASN A 96 4.92 4.91 -11.48
C ASN A 96 3.72 5.78 -11.10
N ILE A 97 2.79 5.22 -10.31
CA ILE A 97 1.62 5.91 -9.77
C ILE A 97 1.81 6.13 -8.28
N THR A 98 1.97 7.38 -7.88
CA THR A 98 2.11 7.78 -6.47
C THR A 98 0.86 8.52 -6.01
N ILE A 99 0.13 7.94 -5.07
CA ILE A 99 -1.03 8.53 -4.39
C ILE A 99 -0.64 8.79 -2.95
N SER A 100 -0.29 10.03 -2.63
CA SER A 100 0.27 10.36 -1.31
C SER A 100 -0.33 11.59 -0.65
N GLY A 101 -0.50 11.52 0.68
CA GLY A 101 -0.97 12.64 1.48
C GLY A 101 -2.38 13.14 1.14
N ASN A 102 -3.21 12.32 0.48
CA ASN A 102 -4.57 12.70 0.10
C ASN A 102 -5.55 12.40 1.23
N ARG A 103 -6.66 13.15 1.25
CA ARG A 103 -7.79 12.90 2.15
C ARG A 103 -9.00 12.46 1.34
N PHE A 104 -9.53 11.28 1.65
CA PHE A 104 -10.75 10.74 1.07
C PHE A 104 -11.85 10.68 2.12
N THR A 105 -13.02 11.22 1.82
CA THR A 105 -14.23 11.13 2.63
C THR A 105 -15.35 10.61 1.74
N VAL A 106 -16.01 9.54 2.16
CA VAL A 106 -17.14 8.95 1.41
C VAL A 106 -18.31 8.69 2.35
N THR A 107 -19.49 9.18 1.96
CA THR A 107 -20.73 9.05 2.74
C THR A 107 -21.85 8.36 1.96
N ARG A 108 -21.62 8.10 0.66
CA ARG A 108 -22.57 7.45 -0.26
C ARG A 108 -21.84 6.75 -1.38
N VAL A 109 -22.55 5.88 -2.09
CA VAL A 109 -22.03 5.26 -3.31
C VAL A 109 -21.87 6.32 -4.39
N ILE A 110 -20.66 6.43 -4.96
CA ILE A 110 -20.39 7.27 -6.12
C ILE A 110 -20.54 6.40 -7.37
N SER A 111 -21.57 6.69 -8.17
CA SER A 111 -21.86 5.90 -9.37
C SER A 111 -20.79 6.12 -10.44
N ARG A 112 -20.24 5.01 -10.94
CA ARG A 112 -19.35 4.99 -12.10
C ARG A 112 -19.88 3.94 -13.08
N SER A 113 -20.38 4.39 -14.23
CA SER A 113 -20.89 3.52 -15.29
C SER A 113 -19.84 2.48 -15.72
N GLY A 114 -20.17 1.19 -15.62
CA GLY A 114 -19.26 0.08 -15.90
C GLY A 114 -18.45 -0.43 -14.69
N LEU A 115 -18.70 0.12 -13.49
CA LEU A 115 -18.28 -0.45 -12.21
C LEU A 115 -19.55 -0.76 -11.39
N ASP A 116 -19.88 -2.04 -11.24
CA ASP A 116 -21.01 -2.46 -10.41
C ASP A 116 -20.63 -2.38 -8.91
N MET A 117 -20.68 -1.17 -8.38
CA MET A 117 -20.35 -0.87 -6.98
C MET A 117 -21.61 -0.77 -6.12
N TRP A 118 -21.68 -1.64 -5.12
CA TRP A 118 -22.76 -1.65 -4.13
C TRP A 118 -22.35 -1.04 -2.78
N SER A 119 -21.06 -0.74 -2.60
CA SER A 119 -20.50 -0.14 -1.38
C SER A 119 -19.84 1.22 -1.65
N PRO A 120 -20.01 2.20 -0.75
CA PRO A 120 -19.26 3.45 -0.78
C PRO A 120 -17.76 3.17 -0.76
N SER A 121 -17.02 3.68 -1.75
CA SER A 121 -15.58 3.47 -1.86
C SER A 121 -14.82 4.73 -2.25
N CYS A 122 -13.61 4.90 -1.71
CA CYS A 122 -12.75 6.07 -1.98
C CYS A 122 -11.94 5.90 -3.27
N VAL A 123 -11.36 4.71 -3.43
CA VAL A 123 -10.64 4.28 -4.63
C VAL A 123 -11.33 3.04 -5.17
N ALA A 124 -11.73 3.07 -6.43
CA ALA A 124 -12.27 1.91 -7.12
C ALA A 124 -11.37 1.54 -8.31
N MET A 125 -11.25 0.26 -8.59
CA MET A 125 -10.41 -0.26 -9.66
C MET A 125 -11.21 -1.25 -10.49
N ASN A 126 -10.95 -1.29 -11.79
CA ASN A 126 -11.49 -2.29 -12.70
C ASN A 126 -10.37 -2.87 -13.55
N GLY A 127 -10.07 -4.15 -13.35
CA GLY A 127 -9.04 -4.84 -14.11
C GLY A 127 -7.71 -4.09 -14.14
N LEU A 128 -7.32 -3.50 -13.00
CA LEU A 128 -6.07 -2.77 -12.87
C LEU A 128 -4.90 -3.75 -13.06
N VAL A 129 -4.05 -3.47 -14.04
CA VAL A 129 -2.83 -4.24 -14.29
C VAL A 129 -1.62 -3.30 -14.21
N ILE A 130 -0.74 -3.61 -13.26
CA ILE A 130 0.58 -2.97 -13.09
C ILE A 130 1.63 -4.00 -13.51
N SER A 131 2.32 -3.73 -14.62
CA SER A 131 3.24 -4.70 -15.21
C SER A 131 4.52 -4.06 -15.76
N ASN A 132 5.56 -4.89 -15.93
CA ASN A 132 6.83 -4.53 -16.58
C ASN A 132 7.53 -3.34 -15.89
N ASP A 133 8.12 -3.62 -14.72
CA ASP A 133 8.87 -2.65 -13.92
C ASP A 133 8.03 -1.41 -13.54
N SER A 134 6.77 -1.63 -13.20
CA SER A 134 5.81 -0.58 -12.83
C SER A 134 5.46 -0.64 -11.34
N ALA A 135 5.04 0.48 -10.78
CA ALA A 135 4.66 0.59 -9.38
C ALA A 135 3.39 1.43 -9.20
N MET A 136 2.54 1.02 -8.27
CA MET A 136 1.46 1.85 -7.74
C MET A 136 1.53 1.86 -6.21
N VAL A 137 1.65 3.05 -5.63
CA VAL A 137 1.89 3.23 -4.20
C VAL A 137 0.87 4.21 -3.62
N LEU A 138 0.09 3.73 -2.64
CA LEU A 138 -0.80 4.55 -1.83
C LEU A 138 -0.15 4.73 -0.45
N SER A 139 0.39 5.93 -0.16
CA SER A 139 1.10 6.18 1.09
C SER A 139 0.67 7.44 1.83
N GLY A 140 0.52 7.36 3.16
CA GLY A 140 0.23 8.54 3.99
C GLY A 140 -1.13 9.18 3.72
N ASN A 141 -2.09 8.45 3.15
CA ASN A 141 -3.44 8.96 2.89
C ASN A 141 -4.35 8.74 4.10
N VAL A 142 -5.40 9.55 4.18
CA VAL A 142 -6.48 9.39 5.16
C VAL A 142 -7.75 9.00 4.44
N PHE A 143 -8.30 7.83 4.76
CA PHE A 143 -9.58 7.35 4.25
C PHE A 143 -10.62 7.42 5.35
N GLN A 144 -11.74 8.07 5.08
CA GLN A 144 -12.81 8.28 6.04
C GLN A 144 -14.16 7.89 5.44
N SER A 145 -14.90 7.06 6.16
CA SER A 145 -16.26 6.69 5.80
C SER A 145 -17.12 6.60 7.04
N VAL A 146 -18.36 7.10 6.97
CA VAL A 146 -19.37 7.03 8.05
C VAL A 146 -20.46 5.99 7.78
N THR A 147 -20.37 5.28 6.66
CA THR A 147 -21.37 4.29 6.24
C THR A 147 -20.94 2.88 6.60
N ALA A 148 -21.89 2.11 7.13
CA ALA A 148 -21.74 0.66 7.25
C ALA A 148 -21.47 0.03 5.86
N SER A 149 -20.58 -0.97 5.82
CA SER A 149 -20.23 -1.70 4.59
C SER A 149 -19.58 -0.84 3.50
N SER A 150 -18.52 -0.12 3.87
CA SER A 150 -17.71 0.71 2.97
C SER A 150 -16.29 0.16 2.77
N SER A 151 -15.60 0.65 1.73
CA SER A 151 -14.23 0.27 1.38
C SER A 151 -13.35 1.51 1.15
N ALA A 152 -12.08 1.45 1.51
CA ALA A 152 -11.12 2.47 1.11
C ALA A 152 -10.65 2.18 -0.32
N ILE A 153 -10.28 0.93 -0.58
CA ILE A 153 -9.84 0.41 -1.86
C ILE A 153 -10.77 -0.72 -2.27
N HIS A 154 -11.35 -0.62 -3.47
CA HIS A 154 -12.30 -1.59 -4.02
C HIS A 154 -11.88 -2.00 -5.43
N ALA A 155 -11.42 -3.23 -5.63
CA ALA A 155 -11.25 -3.80 -6.97
C ALA A 155 -12.53 -4.55 -7.38
N ALA A 156 -13.23 -4.03 -8.39
CA ALA A 156 -14.50 -4.56 -8.84
C ALA A 156 -14.31 -5.57 -9.99
N GLY A 157 -15.07 -6.68 -9.95
CA GLY A 157 -15.37 -7.59 -11.08
C GLY A 157 -14.22 -8.34 -11.76
N ALA A 158 -13.04 -7.74 -11.88
CA ALA A 158 -11.84 -8.25 -12.52
C ALA A 158 -10.65 -8.21 -11.54
N ALA A 159 -9.64 -9.03 -11.82
CA ALA A 159 -8.46 -9.16 -10.98
C ALA A 159 -7.65 -7.86 -10.91
N LEU A 160 -7.17 -7.52 -9.72
CA LEU A 160 -5.96 -6.72 -9.59
C LEU A 160 -4.79 -7.62 -10.00
N ARG A 161 -3.97 -7.20 -10.97
CA ARG A 161 -2.81 -7.96 -11.41
C ARG A 161 -1.54 -7.14 -11.28
N VAL A 162 -0.53 -7.73 -10.64
CA VAL A 162 0.81 -7.18 -10.51
C VAL A 162 1.78 -8.20 -11.09
N SER A 163 2.51 -7.85 -12.14
CA SER A 163 3.37 -8.82 -12.82
C SER A 163 4.68 -8.23 -13.36
N TRP A 164 5.69 -9.08 -13.55
CA TRP A 164 6.97 -8.69 -14.15
C TRP A 164 7.67 -7.55 -13.40
N HIS A 165 8.30 -7.89 -12.27
CA HIS A 165 9.10 -6.97 -11.45
C HIS A 165 8.33 -5.71 -11.01
N SER A 166 7.04 -5.87 -10.73
CA SER A 166 6.14 -4.75 -10.42
C SER A 166 5.66 -4.75 -8.97
N LEU A 167 5.23 -3.59 -8.49
CA LEU A 167 4.81 -3.35 -7.12
C LEU A 167 3.41 -2.74 -7.03
N PHE A 168 2.58 -3.26 -6.12
CA PHE A 168 1.41 -2.56 -5.59
C PHE A 168 1.54 -2.44 -4.08
N ALA A 169 1.57 -1.21 -3.55
CA ALA A 169 1.80 -0.97 -2.14
C ALA A 169 0.74 -0.05 -1.51
N VAL A 170 0.29 -0.42 -0.31
CA VAL A 170 -0.60 0.38 0.54
C VAL A 170 0.08 0.54 1.88
N MET A 171 0.66 1.72 2.13
CA MET A 171 1.57 1.94 3.25
C MET A 171 1.22 3.15 4.10
N ASP A 172 1.33 3.05 5.42
CA ASP A 172 1.24 4.20 6.34
C ASP A 172 -0.05 5.03 6.18
N ASN A 173 -1.14 4.41 5.73
CA ASN A 173 -2.42 5.08 5.59
C ASN A 173 -3.23 5.00 6.89
N THR A 174 -4.02 6.03 7.16
CA THR A 174 -5.01 6.01 8.24
C THR A 174 -6.39 5.71 7.69
N LEU A 175 -7.02 4.64 8.17
CA LEU A 175 -8.30 4.13 7.72
C LEU A 175 -9.33 4.32 8.84
N HIS A 176 -10.20 5.31 8.67
CA HIS A 176 -11.31 5.63 9.56
C HIS A 176 -12.64 5.17 8.94
N MET A 177 -12.83 3.85 8.94
CA MET A 177 -13.98 3.20 8.31
C MET A 177 -15.03 2.87 9.37
N ASP A 178 -16.17 3.55 9.34
CA ASP A 178 -17.22 3.36 10.35
C ASP A 178 -18.12 2.16 10.04
N GLY A 179 -18.71 1.60 11.09
CA GLY A 179 -19.91 0.77 10.98
C GLY A 179 -19.76 -0.75 11.01
N GLY A 180 -18.62 -1.32 11.44
CA GLY A 180 -18.44 -2.76 11.74
C GLY A 180 -18.60 -3.75 10.57
N GLY A 181 -19.32 -3.38 9.51
CA GLY A 181 -19.47 -4.07 8.24
C GLY A 181 -18.44 -3.65 7.20
N ALA A 182 -17.61 -2.63 7.48
CA ALA A 182 -16.63 -2.11 6.55
C ALA A 182 -15.59 -3.17 6.15
N THR A 183 -15.13 -3.08 4.91
CA THR A 183 -14.01 -3.87 4.37
C THR A 183 -13.03 -2.91 3.69
N PRO A 184 -12.04 -2.37 4.44
CA PRO A 184 -11.12 -1.35 3.94
C PRO A 184 -10.47 -1.71 2.59
N ILE A 185 -10.01 -2.94 2.44
CA ILE A 185 -9.47 -3.45 1.17
C ILE A 185 -10.34 -4.60 0.68
N TYR A 186 -11.17 -4.30 -0.31
CA TYR A 186 -12.05 -5.28 -0.96
C TYR A 186 -11.49 -5.63 -2.34
N LEU A 187 -11.07 -6.88 -2.52
CA LEU A 187 -10.61 -7.40 -3.81
C LEU A 187 -11.63 -8.41 -4.34
N GLY A 188 -12.39 -7.95 -5.32
CA GLY A 188 -13.47 -8.69 -5.96
C GLY A 188 -12.96 -9.77 -6.90
N GLY A 189 -13.22 -9.64 -8.20
CA GLY A 189 -13.04 -10.70 -9.20
C GLY A 189 -14.37 -11.32 -9.61
N SER A 190 -14.31 -12.43 -10.35
CA SER A 190 -15.49 -13.12 -10.88
C SER A 190 -15.26 -14.62 -11.02
N SER A 191 -16.26 -15.39 -11.44
CA SER A 191 -16.06 -16.81 -11.76
C SER A 191 -15.03 -17.05 -12.87
N GLN A 192 -14.65 -16.01 -13.62
CA GLN A 192 -13.68 -16.04 -14.70
C GLN A 192 -12.35 -15.34 -14.36
N SER A 193 -12.25 -14.69 -13.18
CA SER A 193 -11.06 -13.93 -12.79
C SER A 193 -10.77 -14.04 -11.29
N SER A 194 -9.50 -14.08 -10.94
CA SER A 194 -9.00 -13.99 -9.57
C SER A 194 -9.36 -12.66 -8.93
N SER A 195 -9.28 -12.59 -7.61
CA SER A 195 -9.26 -11.31 -6.88
C SER A 195 -7.92 -10.60 -7.06
N LEU A 196 -6.84 -11.37 -6.97
CA LEU A 196 -5.46 -10.88 -7.03
C LEU A 196 -4.55 -11.90 -7.72
N ASP A 197 -3.80 -11.43 -8.70
CA ASP A 197 -2.68 -12.14 -9.33
C ASP A 197 -1.37 -11.38 -9.06
N VAL A 198 -0.41 -12.01 -8.36
CA VAL A 198 0.95 -11.48 -8.18
C VAL A 198 1.93 -12.46 -8.82
N LEU A 199 2.58 -12.04 -9.91
CA LEU A 199 3.27 -12.94 -10.83
C LEU A 199 4.68 -12.44 -11.18
N ASN A 200 5.59 -13.36 -11.47
CA ASN A 200 6.90 -13.09 -12.10
C ASN A 200 7.71 -12.02 -11.36
N ASN A 201 8.26 -12.39 -10.20
CA ASN A 201 9.11 -11.53 -9.37
C ASN A 201 8.40 -10.23 -8.96
N SER A 202 7.11 -10.27 -8.62
CA SER A 202 6.35 -9.07 -8.24
C SER A 202 5.93 -9.09 -6.78
N ALA A 203 5.57 -7.93 -6.26
CA ALA A 203 5.19 -7.79 -4.86
C ALA A 203 3.88 -7.01 -4.67
N VAL A 204 3.08 -7.46 -3.72
CA VAL A 204 1.99 -6.68 -3.12
C VAL A 204 2.30 -6.48 -1.65
N VAL A 205 2.32 -5.22 -1.19
CA VAL A 205 2.78 -4.88 0.17
C VAL A 205 1.76 -4.00 0.88
N ILE A 206 1.24 -4.49 2.00
CA ILE A 206 0.31 -3.77 2.88
C ILE A 206 1.02 -3.57 4.22
N ARG A 207 1.59 -2.38 4.44
CA ARG A 207 2.52 -2.13 5.55
C ARG A 207 2.16 -0.90 6.39
N GLY A 208 2.24 -0.99 7.71
CA GLY A 208 2.20 0.21 8.58
C GLY A 208 0.86 0.97 8.59
N ASN A 209 -0.22 0.39 8.08
CA ASN A 209 -1.52 1.08 8.06
C ASN A 209 -2.19 1.04 9.43
N VAL A 210 -2.94 2.09 9.76
CA VAL A 210 -3.70 2.21 11.01
C VAL A 210 -5.19 2.14 10.72
N VAL A 211 -5.88 1.13 11.24
CA VAL A 211 -7.33 0.98 11.18
C VAL A 211 -7.93 1.35 12.54
N THR A 212 -8.47 2.57 12.58
CA THR A 212 -8.84 3.24 13.83
C THR A 212 -10.15 2.77 14.48
N ARG A 213 -10.97 1.99 13.77
CA ARG A 213 -12.27 1.49 14.22
C ARG A 213 -12.44 0.00 13.91
N PRO A 214 -13.34 -0.72 14.60
CA PRO A 214 -13.66 -2.09 14.25
C PRO A 214 -14.24 -2.23 12.84
N VAL A 215 -13.75 -3.20 12.07
CA VAL A 215 -14.17 -3.51 10.69
C VAL A 215 -14.62 -4.97 10.57
N LYS A 216 -15.29 -5.35 9.49
CA LYS A 216 -15.67 -6.76 9.31
C LYS A 216 -14.45 -7.57 8.89
N TYR A 217 -13.87 -7.15 7.77
CA TYR A 217 -12.66 -7.72 7.21
C TYR A 217 -11.69 -6.57 6.94
N LEU A 218 -10.40 -6.70 7.26
CA LEU A 218 -9.47 -5.67 6.82
C LEU A 218 -9.17 -5.84 5.32
N MET A 219 -8.85 -7.06 4.92
CA MET A 219 -8.59 -7.45 3.54
C MET A 219 -9.43 -8.67 3.16
N LEU A 220 -10.22 -8.55 2.10
CA LEU A 220 -11.07 -9.61 1.58
C LEU A 220 -10.72 -9.94 0.14
N PHE A 221 -10.43 -11.21 -0.12
CA PHE A 221 -10.38 -11.82 -1.46
C PHE A 221 -11.65 -12.62 -1.65
N TYR A 222 -12.54 -12.14 -2.52
CA TYR A 222 -13.81 -12.81 -2.76
C TYR A 222 -13.65 -14.07 -3.64
N TRP A 223 -12.71 -14.01 -4.58
CA TRP A 223 -12.33 -15.07 -5.51
C TRP A 223 -10.87 -15.49 -5.28
N ALA A 224 -10.25 -16.12 -6.28
CA ALA A 224 -8.94 -16.73 -6.13
C ALA A 224 -7.85 -15.69 -5.82
N LEU A 225 -6.97 -16.02 -4.87
CA LEU A 225 -5.71 -15.32 -4.61
C LEU A 225 -4.57 -16.14 -5.21
N ARG A 226 -3.79 -15.56 -6.11
CA ARG A 226 -2.67 -16.22 -6.79
C ARG A 226 -1.37 -15.46 -6.59
N VAL A 227 -0.37 -16.15 -6.06
CA VAL A 227 1.00 -15.64 -5.86
C VAL A 227 1.96 -16.65 -6.47
N GLU A 228 2.59 -16.31 -7.59
CA GLU A 228 3.38 -17.26 -8.37
C GLU A 228 4.69 -16.68 -8.89
N SER A 229 5.64 -17.59 -9.16
CA SER A 229 6.90 -17.30 -9.82
C SER A 229 7.71 -16.25 -9.05
N TRP A 230 8.27 -16.64 -7.90
CA TRP A 230 9.14 -15.79 -7.08
C TRP A 230 8.47 -14.48 -6.63
N SER A 231 7.15 -14.50 -6.50
CA SER A 231 6.36 -13.31 -6.09
C SER A 231 6.00 -13.34 -4.62
N ALA A 232 5.72 -12.17 -4.06
CA ALA A 232 5.42 -12.00 -2.64
C ALA A 232 4.13 -11.21 -2.39
N VAL A 233 3.35 -11.64 -1.40
CA VAL A 233 2.31 -10.82 -0.76
C VAL A 233 2.71 -10.64 0.71
N VAL A 234 2.90 -9.40 1.12
CA VAL A 234 3.35 -9.04 2.46
C VAL A 234 2.30 -8.19 3.14
N PHE A 235 1.84 -8.63 4.31
CA PHE A 235 0.93 -7.92 5.18
C PHE A 235 1.61 -7.71 6.54
N GLN A 236 2.20 -6.54 6.74
CA GLN A 236 3.18 -6.33 7.81
C GLN A 236 2.91 -5.10 8.66
N GLY A 237 3.01 -5.22 9.99
CA GLY A 237 3.12 -4.04 10.86
C GLY A 237 1.87 -3.15 10.87
N ASN A 238 0.69 -3.69 10.59
CA ASN A 238 -0.55 -2.90 10.62
C ASN A 238 -1.14 -2.85 12.04
N ASP A 239 -1.65 -1.69 12.45
CA ASP A 239 -2.33 -1.49 13.75
C ASP A 239 -3.83 -1.44 13.53
N MET A 240 -4.57 -2.33 14.18
CA MET A 240 -5.99 -2.54 13.96
C MET A 240 -6.75 -2.53 15.27
N HIS A 241 -7.88 -1.83 15.30
CA HIS A 241 -8.73 -1.83 16.48
C HIS A 241 -9.39 -3.19 16.72
N GLY A 242 -10.24 -3.67 15.82
CA GLY A 242 -10.94 -4.95 15.96
C GLY A 242 -11.50 -5.45 14.63
N SER A 243 -11.67 -6.76 14.48
CA SER A 243 -12.25 -7.32 13.25
C SER A 243 -13.01 -8.64 13.44
N SER A 244 -13.74 -9.10 12.43
CA SER A 244 -14.14 -10.52 12.37
C SER A 244 -12.97 -11.35 11.84
N ASN A 245 -12.42 -10.96 10.69
CA ASN A 245 -11.14 -11.47 10.20
C ASN A 245 -10.24 -10.32 9.75
N VAL A 246 -8.93 -10.43 9.91
CA VAL A 246 -8.01 -9.43 9.32
C VAL A 246 -7.82 -9.75 7.84
N PHE A 247 -7.43 -10.98 7.55
CA PHE A 247 -7.20 -11.49 6.21
C PHE A 247 -8.20 -12.59 5.89
N ARG A 248 -9.10 -12.37 4.91
CA ARG A 248 -10.11 -13.35 4.51
C ARG A 248 -9.98 -13.71 3.04
N SER A 249 -9.68 -14.98 2.77
CA SER A 249 -9.85 -15.58 1.44
C SER A 249 -11.13 -16.40 1.41
N SER A 250 -12.04 -16.07 0.51
CA SER A 250 -13.32 -16.77 0.34
C SER A 250 -13.30 -17.80 -0.80
N TYR A 251 -12.15 -17.92 -1.48
CA TYR A 251 -11.93 -18.93 -2.51
C TYR A 251 -10.49 -19.47 -2.47
N LEU A 252 -10.15 -20.33 -3.44
CA LEU A 252 -8.86 -21.01 -3.53
C LEU A 252 -7.68 -20.03 -3.51
N THR A 253 -6.73 -20.29 -2.60
CA THR A 253 -5.44 -19.60 -2.55
C THR A 253 -4.37 -20.46 -3.22
N TYR A 254 -3.57 -19.87 -4.08
CA TYR A 254 -2.48 -20.50 -4.82
C TYR A 254 -1.17 -19.79 -4.50
N VAL A 255 -0.20 -20.50 -3.91
CA VAL A 255 1.15 -19.97 -3.69
C VAL A 255 2.14 -20.96 -4.30
N TYR A 256 2.67 -20.63 -5.48
CA TYR A 256 3.47 -21.55 -6.28
C TYR A 256 4.82 -20.98 -6.71
N TYR A 257 5.76 -21.88 -6.98
CA TYR A 257 7.03 -21.59 -7.67
C TYR A 257 7.89 -20.56 -6.91
N ASN A 258 8.33 -20.91 -5.70
CA ASN A 258 9.18 -20.08 -4.84
C ASN A 258 8.54 -18.76 -4.43
N SER A 259 7.22 -18.76 -4.23
CA SER A 259 6.47 -17.58 -3.82
C SER A 259 6.21 -17.54 -2.32
N TRP A 260 5.81 -16.38 -1.81
CA TRP A 260 5.64 -16.14 -0.39
C TRP A 260 4.39 -15.34 -0.06
N LEU A 261 3.63 -15.83 0.92
CA LEU A 261 2.54 -15.10 1.56
C LEU A 261 2.89 -14.91 3.03
N GLN A 262 3.12 -13.66 3.44
CA GLN A 262 3.55 -13.31 4.79
C GLN A 262 2.51 -12.42 5.48
N LEU A 263 2.15 -12.78 6.71
CA LEU A 263 1.33 -11.98 7.61
C LEU A 263 2.11 -11.78 8.93
N SER A 264 2.82 -10.67 9.08
CA SER A 264 3.79 -10.50 10.18
C SER A 264 3.70 -9.20 10.96
N GLY A 265 4.00 -9.24 12.27
CA GLY A 265 4.18 -8.04 13.09
C GLY A 265 2.93 -7.16 13.25
N ASN A 266 1.73 -7.69 13.03
CA ASN A 266 0.51 -6.89 13.08
C ASN A 266 -0.02 -6.80 14.52
N LEU A 267 -0.56 -5.64 14.88
CA LEU A 267 -1.14 -5.37 16.19
C LEU A 267 -2.67 -5.34 16.08
N CYS A 268 -3.34 -6.27 16.76
CA CYS A 268 -4.79 -6.27 16.97
C CYS A 268 -5.07 -5.82 18.40
N ARG A 269 -5.65 -4.63 18.57
CA ARG A 269 -6.01 -4.09 19.90
C ARG A 269 -7.11 -4.92 20.54
N GLU A 270 -8.08 -5.34 19.74
CA GLU A 270 -9.08 -6.35 20.04
C GLU A 270 -8.87 -7.53 19.11
N SER A 271 -8.94 -8.73 19.67
CA SER A 271 -8.77 -9.97 18.92
C SER A 271 -9.87 -10.12 17.88
N PRO A 272 -9.54 -10.67 16.68
CA PRO A 272 -10.56 -11.01 15.71
C PRO A 272 -11.60 -11.95 16.29
N SER A 273 -12.88 -11.68 16.05
CA SER A 273 -13.98 -12.47 16.63
C SER A 273 -14.06 -13.89 16.04
N ASP A 274 -13.41 -14.14 14.90
CA ASP A 274 -13.41 -15.42 14.20
C ASP A 274 -11.98 -15.97 14.02
N ALA A 275 -11.16 -15.33 13.19
CA ALA A 275 -9.74 -15.67 13.03
C ALA A 275 -8.96 -14.51 12.42
N PHE A 276 -7.70 -14.32 12.78
CA PHE A 276 -6.81 -13.33 12.16
C PHE A 276 -6.67 -13.56 10.66
N ALA A 277 -6.23 -14.76 10.27
CA ALA A 277 -6.20 -15.19 8.88
C ALA A 277 -7.15 -16.37 8.66
N TYR A 278 -8.19 -16.15 7.85
CA TYR A 278 -9.15 -17.18 7.46
C TYR A 278 -9.04 -17.48 5.97
N VAL A 279 -8.73 -18.73 5.64
CA VAL A 279 -8.59 -19.19 4.26
C VAL A 279 -9.60 -20.29 3.97
N TYR A 280 -10.55 -19.98 3.09
CA TYR A 280 -11.58 -20.89 2.62
C TYR A 280 -11.54 -21.03 1.09
N PRO A 281 -11.64 -22.24 0.53
CA PRO A 281 -11.69 -23.52 1.25
C PRO A 281 -10.31 -24.00 1.70
N ARG A 282 -9.24 -23.69 0.96
CA ARG A 282 -7.91 -24.28 1.16
C ARG A 282 -6.80 -23.49 0.48
N VAL A 283 -5.56 -23.80 0.85
CA VAL A 283 -4.33 -23.27 0.24
C VAL A 283 -3.68 -24.36 -0.61
N ASN A 284 -3.26 -24.04 -1.83
CA ASN A 284 -2.44 -24.92 -2.67
C ASN A 284 -1.01 -24.38 -2.67
N LEU A 285 -0.02 -25.26 -2.39
CA LEU A 285 1.37 -24.86 -2.16
C LEU A 285 2.33 -25.69 -3.00
N ARG A 286 3.21 -25.03 -3.75
CA ARG A 286 4.28 -25.70 -4.53
C ARG A 286 5.59 -24.95 -4.39
N ASN A 287 6.59 -25.57 -3.75
CA ASN A 287 7.91 -24.98 -3.48
C ASN A 287 7.76 -23.55 -2.92
N SER A 288 6.84 -23.32 -1.99
CA SER A 288 6.43 -21.97 -1.59
C SER A 288 6.04 -21.95 -0.12
N THR A 289 6.01 -20.75 0.46
CA THR A 289 5.85 -20.57 1.90
C THR A 289 4.67 -19.68 2.24
N VAL A 290 3.88 -20.08 3.22
CA VAL A 290 2.94 -19.21 3.95
C VAL A 290 3.47 -19.03 5.36
N SER A 291 3.61 -17.79 5.79
CA SER A 291 4.14 -17.46 7.12
C SER A 291 3.21 -16.51 7.88
N VAL A 292 3.00 -16.80 9.17
CA VAL A 292 2.19 -15.96 10.06
C VAL A 292 2.95 -15.78 11.37
N SER A 293 3.54 -14.60 11.59
CA SER A 293 4.49 -14.40 12.69
C SER A 293 4.37 -13.08 13.43
N ASP A 294 4.80 -13.04 14.69
CA ASP A 294 4.95 -11.81 15.47
C ASP A 294 3.66 -10.97 15.58
N ASN A 295 2.49 -11.57 15.36
CA ASN A 295 1.22 -10.88 15.47
C ASN A 295 0.78 -10.85 16.95
N GLN A 296 0.34 -9.68 17.40
CA GLN A 296 -0.02 -9.42 18.80
C GLN A 296 -1.51 -9.14 18.93
N PHE A 297 -2.18 -9.80 19.88
CA PHE A 297 -3.61 -9.68 20.16
C PHE A 297 -3.80 -9.19 21.61
N LEU A 298 -4.01 -7.89 21.82
CA LEU A 298 -3.93 -7.28 23.15
C LEU A 298 -5.13 -7.60 24.06
N SER A 299 -6.35 -7.59 23.51
CA SER A 299 -7.58 -7.88 24.24
C SER A 299 -8.31 -9.03 23.58
N SER A 300 -8.38 -10.18 24.22
CA SER A 300 -9.10 -11.36 23.73
C SER A 300 -10.13 -11.87 24.74
N THR A 301 -11.32 -12.25 24.24
CA THR A 301 -12.30 -13.02 25.01
C THR A 301 -12.14 -14.50 24.66
N GLY A 302 -11.01 -15.09 25.04
CA GLY A 302 -10.64 -16.48 24.73
C GLY A 302 -9.40 -16.60 23.84
N THR A 303 -9.03 -17.83 23.47
CA THR A 303 -7.85 -18.11 22.64
C THR A 303 -8.07 -17.63 21.21
N PRO A 304 -7.33 -16.61 20.72
CA PRO A 304 -7.54 -16.13 19.36
C PRO A 304 -7.00 -17.13 18.33
N LYS A 305 -7.78 -17.36 17.27
CA LYS A 305 -7.34 -18.16 16.11
C LYS A 305 -6.48 -17.32 15.20
N VAL A 306 -5.20 -17.65 15.12
CA VAL A 306 -4.23 -16.91 14.28
C VAL A 306 -4.37 -17.31 12.82
N LEU A 307 -4.43 -18.61 12.55
CA LEU A 307 -4.59 -19.13 11.19
C LEU A 307 -5.64 -20.23 11.19
N TRP A 308 -6.63 -20.08 10.31
CA TRP A 308 -7.64 -21.09 10.07
C TRP A 308 -7.73 -21.40 8.58
N ILE A 309 -7.31 -22.62 8.22
CA ILE A 309 -7.48 -23.20 6.90
C ILE A 309 -8.59 -24.24 6.98
N PHE A 310 -9.65 -24.07 6.20
CA PHE A 310 -10.86 -24.86 6.43
C PHE A 310 -10.73 -26.32 5.96
N PHE A 311 -10.15 -26.56 4.78
CA PHE A 311 -9.95 -27.89 4.22
C PHE A 311 -8.49 -28.15 3.81
N GLY A 312 -8.12 -29.44 3.84
CA GLY A 312 -6.85 -29.90 3.28
C GLY A 312 -6.78 -29.73 1.77
N SER A 313 -5.57 -29.59 1.24
CA SER A 313 -5.31 -29.67 -0.20
C SER A 313 -4.57 -30.95 -0.55
N SER A 314 -4.90 -31.50 -1.72
CA SER A 314 -4.10 -32.55 -2.37
C SER A 314 -3.00 -31.98 -3.26
N ASP A 315 -3.00 -30.67 -3.50
CA ASP A 315 -2.03 -29.97 -4.34
C ASP A 315 -0.96 -29.31 -3.46
N LEU A 316 -0.15 -30.17 -2.84
CA LEU A 316 0.96 -29.82 -1.97
C LEU A 316 2.22 -30.47 -2.49
N THR A 317 3.22 -29.68 -2.85
CA THR A 317 4.53 -30.16 -3.32
C THR A 317 5.61 -29.31 -2.70
N ASN A 318 6.30 -29.81 -1.67
CA ASN A 318 7.36 -29.07 -0.96
C ASN A 318 6.91 -27.66 -0.53
N GLY A 319 5.67 -27.54 -0.06
CA GLY A 319 5.12 -26.31 0.50
C GLY A 319 5.31 -26.26 2.00
N ALA A 320 5.51 -25.06 2.56
CA ALA A 320 5.67 -24.85 3.99
C ALA A 320 4.61 -23.89 4.52
N ILE A 321 4.01 -24.25 5.66
CA ILE A 321 3.24 -23.32 6.49
C ILE A 321 3.99 -23.17 7.80
N VAL A 322 4.38 -21.94 8.13
CA VAL A 322 5.16 -21.63 9.31
C VAL A 322 4.43 -20.56 10.12
N ALA A 323 4.21 -20.83 11.40
CA ALA A 323 3.72 -19.86 12.35
C ALA A 323 4.73 -19.70 13.48
N ALA A 324 5.05 -18.47 13.87
CA ALA A 324 6.03 -18.23 14.93
C ALA A 324 5.67 -17.00 15.76
N CYS A 325 5.85 -17.08 17.08
CA CYS A 325 5.78 -15.94 17.99
C CYS A 325 4.52 -15.05 17.89
N ASN A 326 3.36 -15.64 17.59
CA ASN A 326 2.09 -14.94 17.74
C ASN A 326 1.65 -14.99 19.20
N THR A 327 1.15 -13.89 19.75
CA THR A 327 0.88 -13.75 21.19
C THR A 327 -0.49 -13.12 21.46
N ALA A 328 -1.19 -13.61 22.47
CA ALA A 328 -2.45 -13.04 22.96
C ALA A 328 -2.29 -12.54 24.41
N ASN A 329 -3.03 -11.51 24.85
CA ASN A 329 -3.10 -11.03 26.24
C ASN A 329 -1.77 -11.14 27.03
N ASP A 330 -0.72 -10.44 26.59
CA ASP A 330 0.61 -10.45 27.23
C ASP A 330 1.29 -11.84 27.35
N GLY A 331 1.01 -12.78 26.44
CA GLY A 331 1.74 -14.05 26.30
C GLY A 331 0.90 -15.33 26.43
N GLU A 332 -0.42 -15.23 26.45
CA GLU A 332 -1.35 -16.35 26.36
C GLU A 332 -1.28 -17.10 25.02
N GLU A 333 -1.74 -18.35 25.05
CA GLU A 333 -1.76 -19.24 23.89
C GLU A 333 -2.63 -18.71 22.74
N THR A 334 -2.24 -19.07 21.51
CA THR A 334 -2.96 -18.79 20.27
C THR A 334 -3.34 -20.10 19.57
N GLU A 335 -4.49 -20.14 18.92
CA GLU A 335 -5.00 -21.33 18.25
C GLU A 335 -4.66 -21.33 16.74
N TYR A 336 -4.37 -22.52 16.20
CA TYR A 336 -4.16 -22.75 14.78
C TYR A 336 -5.03 -23.92 14.30
N SER A 337 -6.03 -23.63 13.46
CA SER A 337 -6.90 -24.65 12.87
C SER A 337 -6.39 -24.98 11.47
N ILE A 338 -5.39 -25.86 11.39
CA ILE A 338 -4.72 -26.25 10.14
C ILE A 338 -4.88 -27.76 9.92
N PRO A 339 -5.40 -28.20 8.76
CA PRO A 339 -5.49 -29.62 8.43
C PRO A 339 -4.12 -30.30 8.45
N SER A 340 -4.05 -31.52 9.00
CA SER A 340 -2.79 -32.24 9.20
C SER A 340 -1.97 -32.47 7.92
N VAL A 341 -2.62 -32.50 6.75
CA VAL A 341 -1.96 -32.65 5.44
C VAL A 341 -0.93 -31.56 5.13
N TYR A 342 -1.00 -30.39 5.78
CA TYR A 342 -0.07 -29.29 5.56
C TYR A 342 1.25 -29.42 6.35
N ASN A 343 1.34 -30.32 7.34
CA ASN A 343 2.52 -30.47 8.21
C ASN A 343 3.07 -29.12 8.72
N ALA A 344 2.18 -28.24 9.22
CA ALA A 344 2.55 -26.89 9.62
C ALA A 344 3.54 -26.88 10.80
N ALA A 345 4.54 -26.01 10.72
CA ALA A 345 5.48 -25.76 11.81
C ALA A 345 4.96 -24.61 12.68
N ILE A 346 4.65 -24.89 13.95
CA ILE A 346 4.21 -23.88 14.92
C ILE A 346 5.33 -23.72 15.95
N LEU A 347 5.97 -22.56 15.91
CA LEU A 347 7.16 -22.23 16.68
C LEU A 347 6.81 -21.22 17.77
N ASN A 348 7.50 -21.32 18.90
CA ASN A 348 7.40 -20.35 19.98
C ASN A 348 8.37 -19.18 19.75
N CYS A 349 8.36 -18.18 20.64
CA CYS A 349 9.25 -17.02 20.55
C CYS A 349 10.70 -17.29 21.01
N SER A 350 11.10 -18.55 21.28
CA SER A 350 12.44 -18.84 21.83
C SER A 350 13.54 -18.67 20.79
N ASP A 351 13.21 -18.97 19.53
CA ASP A 351 14.06 -18.71 18.37
C ASP A 351 13.42 -17.60 17.56
N PRO A 352 13.87 -16.34 17.73
CA PRO A 352 13.25 -15.22 17.05
C PRO A 352 13.45 -15.26 15.53
N CYS A 353 14.40 -16.06 15.02
CA CYS A 353 14.88 -15.94 13.64
C CYS A 353 14.66 -17.19 12.81
N THR A 354 13.39 -17.51 12.58
CA THR A 354 13.05 -18.45 11.52
C THR A 354 13.10 -17.74 10.17
N LEU A 355 14.02 -18.13 9.28
CA LEU A 355 14.21 -17.48 7.98
C LEU A 355 12.90 -17.31 7.20
N ALA A 356 12.03 -18.34 7.23
CA ALA A 356 10.74 -18.37 6.55
C ALA A 356 9.68 -17.39 7.10
N THR A 357 9.91 -16.79 8.28
CA THR A 357 9.00 -15.81 8.90
C THR A 357 9.46 -14.37 8.71
N SER A 358 10.78 -14.15 8.61
CA SER A 358 11.37 -12.81 8.50
C SER A 358 11.81 -12.45 7.07
N CYS A 359 12.26 -13.43 6.29
CA CYS A 359 12.90 -13.23 4.99
C CYS A 359 12.16 -13.96 3.88
N PHE A 360 12.11 -13.38 2.68
CA PHE A 360 11.60 -14.08 1.52
C PHE A 360 12.57 -15.19 1.10
N PRO A 361 12.21 -16.50 1.22
CA PRO A 361 13.20 -17.56 1.07
C PRO A 361 13.85 -17.64 -0.31
N ALA A 362 13.15 -17.20 -1.36
CA ALA A 362 13.63 -17.30 -2.72
C ALA A 362 14.81 -16.36 -3.03
N TYR A 363 14.92 -15.25 -2.31
CA TYR A 363 15.95 -14.22 -2.50
C TYR A 363 16.80 -14.01 -1.24
N THR A 364 16.86 -14.99 -0.34
CA THR A 364 17.66 -14.91 0.88
C THR A 364 18.80 -15.91 0.83
N THR A 365 20.04 -15.44 1.04
CA THR A 365 21.23 -16.31 1.12
C THR A 365 21.44 -16.84 2.53
N THR A 366 21.35 -15.95 3.51
CA THR A 366 21.52 -16.24 4.94
C THR A 366 20.63 -15.29 5.75
N ALA A 367 20.21 -15.73 6.93
CA ALA A 367 19.61 -14.86 7.94
C ALA A 367 20.55 -14.88 9.15
N SER A 368 20.84 -13.71 9.74
CA SER A 368 21.66 -13.65 10.96
C SER A 368 20.90 -14.29 12.12
N SER A 369 21.63 -15.02 12.97
CA SER A 369 21.09 -15.48 14.26
C SER A 369 20.77 -14.31 15.20
N ASP A 370 21.49 -13.20 15.03
CA ASP A 370 21.34 -11.99 15.82
C ASP A 370 20.42 -11.00 15.07
N GLY A 371 19.18 -10.84 15.54
CA GLY A 371 18.24 -9.82 15.05
C GLY A 371 17.53 -10.11 13.73
N CYS A 372 17.63 -11.34 13.21
CA CYS A 372 16.90 -11.85 12.05
C CYS A 372 17.09 -11.03 10.76
N ALA A 373 18.26 -10.41 10.62
CA ALA A 373 18.59 -9.62 9.44
C ALA A 373 18.81 -10.55 8.24
N CYS A 374 18.12 -10.27 7.15
CA CYS A 374 18.20 -11.04 5.93
C CYS A 374 19.36 -10.54 5.06
N THR A 375 20.22 -11.45 4.60
CA THR A 375 21.21 -11.14 3.57
C THR A 375 20.66 -11.56 2.21
N CYS A 376 20.34 -10.58 1.39
CA CYS A 376 19.66 -10.82 0.11
C CYS A 376 20.60 -11.41 -0.95
N ALA A 377 20.05 -12.34 -1.74
CA ALA A 377 20.64 -12.78 -2.99
C ALA A 377 20.44 -11.71 -4.07
N GLU A 378 21.06 -11.92 -5.24
CA GLU A 378 20.82 -11.07 -6.40
C GLU A 378 19.32 -11.02 -6.75
N GLY A 379 18.80 -9.80 -6.94
CA GLY A 379 17.38 -9.54 -7.18
C GLY A 379 16.51 -9.41 -5.93
N GLY A 380 17.04 -9.67 -4.73
CA GLY A 380 16.34 -9.40 -3.47
C GLY A 380 16.52 -7.95 -3.01
N HIS A 381 15.45 -7.34 -2.52
CA HIS A 381 15.41 -5.93 -2.12
C HIS A 381 14.88 -5.73 -0.69
N GLY A 382 15.50 -4.79 0.04
CA GLY A 382 15.08 -4.37 1.39
C GLY A 382 15.33 -5.44 2.46
N ASP A 383 14.85 -5.16 3.67
CA ASP A 383 15.13 -5.98 4.87
C ASP A 383 14.56 -7.40 4.78
N ALA A 384 13.50 -7.61 4.00
CA ALA A 384 12.87 -8.92 3.81
C ALA A 384 13.26 -9.60 2.49
N CYS A 385 14.19 -9.03 1.71
CA CYS A 385 14.64 -9.54 0.41
C CYS A 385 13.50 -9.77 -0.59
N LEU A 386 12.58 -8.82 -0.70
CA LEU A 386 11.45 -8.87 -1.63
C LEU A 386 11.90 -8.81 -3.09
N PRO A 387 11.11 -9.32 -4.04
CA PRO A 387 11.51 -9.38 -5.45
C PRO A 387 11.55 -8.01 -6.13
N VAL A 388 11.01 -6.97 -5.49
CA VAL A 388 10.98 -5.59 -5.98
C VAL A 388 11.23 -4.65 -4.81
N ALA A 389 11.93 -3.55 -5.05
CA ALA A 389 12.15 -2.52 -4.04
C ALA A 389 10.83 -1.87 -3.61
N VAL A 390 10.57 -1.86 -2.31
CA VAL A 390 9.44 -1.15 -1.71
C VAL A 390 9.92 0.23 -1.27
N PRO A 391 9.20 1.31 -1.58
CA PRO A 391 9.56 2.62 -1.05
C PRO A 391 9.52 2.59 0.48
N GLU A 392 10.60 3.03 1.11
CA GLU A 392 10.56 3.21 2.56
C GLU A 392 9.60 4.34 2.90
N PRO A 393 8.87 4.26 4.04
CA PRO A 393 8.10 5.38 4.52
C PRO A 393 9.03 6.58 4.51
N SER A 394 8.64 7.63 3.79
CA SER A 394 9.20 8.94 4.07
C SER A 394 8.97 9.11 5.56
N SER A 395 10.04 9.11 6.34
CA SER A 395 10.02 9.26 7.78
C SER A 395 9.43 10.64 8.11
N THR A 396 8.12 10.73 8.03
CA THR A 396 7.29 11.74 8.69
C THR A 396 7.25 11.45 10.20
N ALA A 397 7.80 10.31 10.63
CA ALA A 397 8.31 10.04 11.97
C ALA A 397 9.75 10.56 12.21
N GLY A 398 10.33 11.31 11.27
CA GLY A 398 11.23 12.40 11.61
C GLY A 398 10.33 13.58 11.96
N ALA A 399 10.20 13.87 13.25
CA ALA A 399 9.64 15.12 13.75
C ALA A 399 10.04 16.29 12.85
N ASP A 400 9.17 17.30 12.74
CA ASP A 400 9.47 18.67 12.29
C ASP A 400 10.91 19.09 12.68
N SER A 401 11.90 18.71 11.87
CA SER A 401 13.31 19.05 12.06
C SER A 401 13.63 20.39 11.40
N CYS A 402 12.63 20.98 10.77
CA CYS A 402 12.68 22.33 10.29
C CYS A 402 12.87 23.27 11.48
N VAL A 403 13.93 24.07 11.44
CA VAL A 403 14.08 25.20 12.35
C VAL A 403 13.02 26.22 11.96
N ARG A 404 12.13 26.58 12.89
CA ARG A 404 10.97 27.44 12.61
C ARG A 404 10.99 28.75 13.37
N ASP A 405 10.61 29.84 12.70
CA ASP A 405 10.30 31.15 13.30
C ASP A 405 11.41 31.73 14.22
N VAL A 406 12.67 31.35 13.97
CA VAL A 406 13.85 31.86 14.68
C VAL A 406 14.46 33.04 13.92
N ARG A 407 15.11 33.95 14.65
CA ARG A 407 16.00 34.96 14.06
C ARG A 407 17.45 34.57 14.27
N VAL A 408 18.22 34.59 13.20
CA VAL A 408 19.64 34.21 13.18
C VAL A 408 20.45 35.46 12.90
N ASP A 409 21.22 35.92 13.88
CA ASP A 409 22.05 37.13 13.78
C ASP A 409 23.56 36.82 13.59
N GLU A 410 23.94 35.54 13.54
CA GLU A 410 25.32 35.06 13.29
C GLU A 410 25.39 34.09 12.11
N GLU A 411 26.58 33.92 11.54
CA GLU A 411 26.80 33.06 10.37
C GLU A 411 26.50 31.59 10.69
N VAL A 412 25.76 30.91 9.81
CA VAL A 412 25.35 29.51 9.99
C VAL A 412 26.01 28.63 8.94
N ASN A 413 26.64 27.54 9.38
CA ASN A 413 27.11 26.45 8.52
C ASN A 413 26.26 25.20 8.78
N ALA A 414 25.40 24.85 7.82
CA ALA A 414 24.48 23.72 7.91
C ALA A 414 24.87 22.59 6.93
N GLY A 415 24.46 21.36 7.24
CA GLY A 415 24.58 20.21 6.35
C GLY A 415 25.68 19.21 6.70
N PHE A 416 26.58 19.48 7.65
CA PHE A 416 27.62 18.50 8.01
C PHE A 416 27.03 17.22 8.61
N GLY A 417 27.18 16.10 7.92
CA GLY A 417 26.77 14.77 8.40
C GLY A 417 25.26 14.53 8.42
N THR A 418 24.43 15.47 7.96
CA THR A 418 22.97 15.33 7.88
C THR A 418 22.51 15.09 6.44
N SER A 419 21.40 14.37 6.26
CA SER A 419 20.76 14.17 4.94
C SER A 419 19.67 15.22 4.64
N VAL A 420 19.28 16.01 5.64
CA VAL A 420 18.22 17.02 5.55
C VAL A 420 18.66 18.30 6.25
N VAL A 421 18.42 19.44 5.60
CA VAL A 421 18.46 20.80 6.17
C VAL A 421 17.11 21.45 5.89
N CYS A 422 16.43 21.96 6.92
CA CYS A 422 15.13 22.60 6.75
C CYS A 422 14.98 23.86 7.62
N TYR A 423 14.55 24.96 7.00
CA TYR A 423 14.19 26.22 7.64
C TYR A 423 12.81 26.68 7.19
N VAL A 424 11.94 27.04 8.12
CA VAL A 424 10.58 27.53 7.81
C VAL A 424 10.28 28.80 8.60
N GLY A 425 10.02 29.93 7.95
CA GLY A 425 9.69 31.19 8.67
C GLY A 425 10.87 31.87 9.36
N VAL A 426 12.12 31.43 9.11
CA VAL A 426 13.32 31.94 9.79
C VAL A 426 13.77 33.28 9.21
N THR A 427 14.22 34.20 10.06
CA THR A 427 14.79 35.49 9.65
C THR A 427 16.31 35.48 9.80
N PHE A 428 17.05 35.50 8.69
CA PHE A 428 18.51 35.55 8.66
C PHE A 428 19.00 36.99 8.54
N ALA A 429 19.77 37.45 9.52
CA ALA A 429 20.44 38.75 9.53
C ALA A 429 21.97 38.64 9.32
N ALA A 430 22.48 37.42 9.13
CA ALA A 430 23.84 37.06 8.76
C ALA A 430 23.81 35.92 7.72
N ASP A 431 24.95 35.66 7.09
CA ASP A 431 25.07 34.69 6.00
C ASP A 431 24.80 33.25 6.43
N VAL A 432 24.26 32.46 5.51
CA VAL A 432 23.94 31.04 5.71
C VAL A 432 24.64 30.26 4.63
N VAL A 433 25.42 29.26 5.03
CA VAL A 433 26.08 28.32 4.14
C VAL A 433 25.44 26.95 4.34
N VAL A 434 24.93 26.36 3.28
CA VAL A 434 24.49 24.96 3.28
C VAL A 434 25.51 24.14 2.50
N ASP A 435 26.45 23.51 3.20
CA ASP A 435 27.46 22.67 2.56
C ASP A 435 26.85 21.33 2.13
N VAL A 436 26.25 21.34 0.95
CA VAL A 436 25.65 20.15 0.33
C VAL A 436 26.70 19.06 0.10
N GLY A 437 27.98 19.40 -0.04
CA GLY A 437 29.07 18.44 -0.23
C GLY A 437 29.30 17.56 1.00
N LEU A 438 29.16 18.15 2.19
CA LEU A 438 29.35 17.50 3.49
C LEU A 438 28.08 16.81 4.04
N MET A 439 26.98 16.84 3.30
CA MET A 439 25.74 16.11 3.63
C MET A 439 25.88 14.60 3.45
N SER A 440 25.23 13.83 4.33
CA SER A 440 25.20 12.37 4.31
C SER A 440 24.03 11.83 3.48
N GLY A 441 24.11 10.56 3.05
CA GLY A 441 23.05 9.88 2.30
C GLY A 441 23.11 10.08 0.77
N SER A 442 22.36 9.23 0.05
CA SER A 442 22.23 9.24 -1.42
C SER A 442 21.28 10.32 -1.94
N VAL A 443 20.39 10.83 -1.07
CA VAL A 443 19.48 11.95 -1.33
C VAL A 443 19.73 13.02 -0.28
N ARG A 444 19.93 14.26 -0.74
CA ARG A 444 20.26 15.42 0.09
C ARG A 444 19.16 16.45 -0.08
N ASN A 445 18.38 16.68 0.98
CA ASN A 445 17.23 17.58 0.94
C ASN A 445 17.53 18.89 1.66
N VAL A 446 17.39 20.01 0.96
CA VAL A 446 17.54 21.36 1.53
C VAL A 446 16.24 22.13 1.28
N THR A 447 15.58 22.56 2.35
CA THR A 447 14.31 23.28 2.30
C THR A 447 14.43 24.61 3.03
N LEU A 448 14.13 25.71 2.32
CA LEU A 448 13.89 27.02 2.93
C LEU A 448 12.49 27.49 2.51
N ALA A 449 11.54 27.53 3.44
CA ALA A 449 10.18 27.99 3.18
C ALA A 449 9.90 29.25 4.00
N ASN A 450 9.33 30.29 3.40
CA ASN A 450 8.98 31.55 4.09
C ASN A 450 10.11 32.19 4.91
N CYS A 451 11.38 31.97 4.54
CA CYS A 451 12.51 32.58 5.24
C CYS A 451 12.76 34.02 4.74
N THR A 452 13.22 34.90 5.64
CA THR A 452 13.47 36.31 5.35
C THR A 452 14.96 36.63 5.53
N PHE A 453 15.61 37.18 4.52
CA PHE A 453 17.01 37.62 4.60
C PHE A 453 17.06 39.15 4.76
N VAL A 454 17.71 39.63 5.81
CA VAL A 454 17.80 41.05 6.16
C VAL A 454 19.26 41.47 6.34
N ARG A 455 19.52 42.78 6.30
CA ARG A 455 20.86 43.37 6.56
C ARG A 455 21.99 42.88 5.63
N GLY A 456 21.65 42.38 4.43
CA GLY A 456 22.64 41.91 3.46
C GLY A 456 23.02 40.43 3.61
N ALA A 457 22.33 39.70 4.49
CA ALA A 457 22.48 38.24 4.61
C ALA A 457 22.27 37.54 3.26
N SER A 458 23.17 36.63 2.93
CA SER A 458 23.17 35.81 1.73
C SER A 458 23.09 34.33 2.07
N LEU A 459 22.52 33.54 1.16
CA LEU A 459 22.52 32.08 1.20
C LEU A 459 23.56 31.56 0.21
N TYR A 460 24.46 30.71 0.69
CA TYR A 460 25.57 30.10 -0.07
C TYR A 460 25.42 28.59 -0.17
#